data_AF-A0A5B2YY47-F1
#
_entry.id   AF-A0A5B2YY47-F1
#
_cell.length_a   1.000
_cell.length_b   1.000
_cell.length_c   1.000
_cell.angle_alpha   90.00
_cell.angle_beta   90.00
_cell.angle_gamma   90.00
#
_symmetry.space_group_name_H-M   'P 1'
#
loop_
_entity.id
_entity.type
_entity.pdbx_description
1 polymer ?
#
loop_
_entity_poly.entity_id
_entity_poly.type
_entity_poly.pdbx_seq_one_letter_code
_entity_poly.pdbx_strand_id
1 'polypeptide(L)'
;MSSHTLFNLRTKRNLEINELTELINKKYGTHYEPHQLWEWENHQHEPKFKDAMILADFFDTPYQMLVESKYKEYQQQIDDIDIRL
;
A
#
# COMPACT_ATOMS: atom_id res chain seq x y z
N MET A 1 4.25 -15.53 -5.40
CA MET A 1 3.38 -15.41 -4.21
C MET A 1 2.77 -14.03 -4.27
N SER A 2 1.44 -13.90 -4.36
CA SER A 2 0.79 -12.59 -4.32
C SER A 2 1.15 -11.93 -2.99
N SER A 3 1.88 -10.81 -3.02
CA SER A 3 2.41 -10.24 -1.80
C SER A 3 1.30 -9.52 -1.05
N HIS A 4 0.67 -10.17 -0.08
CA HIS A 4 -0.29 -9.54 0.82
C HIS A 4 0.42 -8.62 1.83
N THR A 5 1.25 -7.68 1.36
CA THR A 5 2.13 -6.85 2.18
C THR A 5 1.34 -6.09 3.25
N LEU A 6 0.26 -5.41 2.85
CA LEU A 6 -0.57 -4.62 3.77
C LEU A 6 -1.21 -5.50 4.86
N PHE A 7 -1.76 -6.66 4.47
CA PHE A 7 -2.31 -7.64 5.40
C PHE A 7 -1.25 -8.14 6.39
N ASN A 8 -0.04 -8.46 5.91
CA ASN A 8 1.06 -8.92 6.75
C ASN A 8 1.51 -7.83 7.74
N LEU A 9 1.55 -6.57 7.31
CA LEU A 9 1.89 -5.44 8.17
C LEU A 9 0.83 -5.22 9.25
N ARG A 10 -0.45 -5.29 8.89
CA ARG A 10 -1.56 -5.18 9.83
C ARG A 10 -1.55 -6.30 10.88
N THR A 11 -1.47 -7.55 10.42
CA THR A 11 -1.50 -8.73 11.30
C THR A 11 -0.28 -8.83 12.20
N LYS A 12 0.91 -8.42 11.74
CA LYS A 12 2.11 -8.31 12.60
C LYS A 12 1.93 -7.33 13.76
N ARG A 13 1.06 -6.32 13.61
CA ARG A 13 0.70 -5.37 14.67
C ARG A 13 -0.52 -5.81 15.48
N ASN A 14 -1.08 -7.00 15.21
CA ASN A 14 -2.30 -7.53 15.82
C ASN A 14 -3.49 -6.55 15.71
N LEU A 15 -3.61 -5.86 14.58
CA LEU A 15 -4.72 -4.94 14.33
C LEU A 15 -5.83 -5.62 13.54
N GLU A 16 -7.06 -5.43 13.98
CA GLU A 16 -8.22 -5.69 13.14
C GLU A 16 -8.33 -4.64 12.04
N ILE A 17 -9.01 -4.97 10.94
CA ILE A 17 -9.10 -4.07 9.78
C ILE A 17 -9.85 -2.78 10.12
N ASN A 18 -10.87 -2.86 10.98
CA ASN A 18 -11.61 -1.70 11.47
C ASN A 18 -10.71 -0.81 12.34
N GLU A 19 -9.91 -1.42 13.24
CA GLU A 19 -8.97 -0.68 14.08
C GLU A 19 -7.91 0.04 13.25
N LEU A 20 -7.34 -0.63 12.24
CA LEU A 20 -6.41 0.01 11.31
C LEU A 20 -7.04 1.21 10.59
N THR A 21 -8.28 1.05 10.12
CA THR A 21 -9.02 2.09 9.43
C THR A 21 -9.22 3.31 10.33
N GLU A 22 -9.70 3.10 11.56
CA GLU A 22 -9.90 4.17 12.55
C GLU A 22 -8.59 4.88 12.89
N LEU A 23 -7.50 4.13 13.10
CA LEU A 23 -6.19 4.69 13.43
C LEU A 23 -5.64 5.56 12.30
N ILE A 24 -5.74 5.11 11.06
CA ILE A 24 -5.29 5.87 9.89
C ILE A 24 -6.14 7.13 9.72
N ASN A 25 -7.47 6.98 9.74
CA ASN A 25 -8.39 8.12 9.61
C ASN A 25 -8.14 9.18 10.68
N LYS A 26 -7.92 8.75 11.94
CA LYS A 26 -7.61 9.65 13.05
C LYS A 26 -6.26 10.33 12.89
N LYS A 27 -5.21 9.62 12.44
CA LYS A 27 -3.85 10.16 12.33
C LYS A 27 -3.68 11.11 11.15
N TYR A 28 -4.27 10.80 10.00
CA TYR A 28 -4.04 11.53 8.75
C TYR A 28 -5.23 12.37 8.27
N GLY A 29 -6.35 12.37 9.00
CA GLY A 29 -7.56 13.07 8.61
C GLY A 29 -8.19 12.51 7.34
N THR A 30 -8.02 11.21 7.10
CA THR A 30 -8.62 10.50 5.96
C THR A 30 -10.02 9.99 6.31
N HIS A 31 -10.75 9.54 5.28
CA HIS A 31 -12.08 8.94 5.40
C HIS A 31 -12.11 7.59 4.67
N TYR A 32 -11.17 6.72 5.01
CA TYR A 32 -11.14 5.37 4.47
C TYR A 32 -12.22 4.51 5.13
N GLU A 33 -12.75 3.58 4.36
CA GLU A 33 -13.67 2.54 4.85
C GLU A 33 -12.92 1.21 5.03
N PRO A 34 -13.32 0.35 5.99
CA PRO A 34 -12.65 -0.94 6.18
C PRO A 34 -12.65 -1.82 4.93
N HIS A 35 -13.71 -1.74 4.12
CA HIS A 35 -13.79 -2.45 2.85
C HIS A 35 -12.73 -1.99 1.84
N GLN A 36 -12.42 -0.69 1.81
CA GLN A 36 -11.39 -0.13 0.93
C GLN A 36 -10.01 -0.67 1.29
N LEU A 37 -9.69 -0.78 2.59
CA LEU A 37 -8.45 -1.40 3.05
C LEU A 37 -8.43 -2.90 2.72
N TRP A 38 -9.58 -3.58 2.83
CA TRP A 38 -9.68 -5.00 2.49
C TRP A 38 -9.40 -5.24 1.00
N GLU A 39 -9.92 -4.37 0.12
CA GLU A 39 -9.63 -4.43 -1.32
C GLU A 39 -8.14 -4.27 -1.59
N TRP A 40 -7.47 -3.36 -0.88
CA TRP A 40 -6.02 -3.15 -0.96
C TRP A 40 -5.22 -4.34 -0.44
N GLU A 41 -5.66 -4.96 0.65
CA GLU A 41 -5.02 -6.16 1.21
C GLU A 41 -5.09 -7.38 0.28
N ASN A 42 -6.15 -7.45 -0.53
CA ASN A 42 -6.44 -8.58 -1.42
C ASN A 42 -6.12 -8.30 -2.90
N HIS A 43 -5.45 -7.17 -3.21
CA HIS A 43 -5.12 -6.74 -4.57
C HIS A 43 -6.32 -6.65 -5.51
N GLN A 44 -7.52 -6.41 -4.97
CA GLN A 44 -8.71 -6.12 -5.77
C GLN A 44 -8.60 -4.71 -6.38
N HIS A 45 -8.05 -3.79 -5.59
CA HIS A 45 -7.67 -2.45 -6.02
C HIS A 45 -6.34 -2.07 -5.39
N GLU A 46 -5.47 -1.37 -6.13
CA GLU A 46 -4.25 -0.82 -5.54
C GLU A 46 -4.52 0.56 -4.92
N PRO A 47 -3.89 0.90 -3.79
CA PRO A 47 -3.94 2.24 -3.25
C PRO A 47 -3.33 3.24 -4.25
N LYS A 48 -3.89 4.45 -4.34
CA LYS A 48 -3.26 5.53 -5.11
C LYS A 48 -1.96 5.92 -4.42
N PHE A 49 -1.06 6.59 -5.16
CA PHE A 49 0.24 7.01 -4.62
C PHE A 49 0.15 7.73 -3.27
N LYS A 50 -0.78 8.69 -3.12
CA LYS A 50 -1.01 9.40 -1.86
C LYS A 50 -1.41 8.47 -0.71
N ASP A 51 -2.29 7.51 -0.98
CA ASP A 51 -2.77 6.54 0.01
C ASP A 51 -1.66 5.55 0.38
N ALA A 52 -0.87 5.10 -0.61
CA ALA A 52 0.30 4.26 -0.40
C ALA A 52 1.36 4.96 0.46
N MET A 53 1.58 6.27 0.29
CA MET A 53 2.46 7.06 1.15
C MET A 53 1.95 7.14 2.59
N ILE A 54 0.64 7.30 2.80
CA ILE A 54 0.04 7.33 4.14
C ILE A 54 0.22 5.97 4.84
N LEU A 55 -0.06 4.88 4.13
CA LEU A 55 0.15 3.52 4.63
C LEU A 55 1.62 3.25 4.93
N ALA A 56 2.53 3.69 4.06
CA ALA A 56 3.98 3.58 4.23
C ALA A 56 4.46 4.28 5.51
N ASP A 57 4.03 5.53 5.71
CA ASP A 57 4.35 6.31 6.92
C ASP A 57 3.73 5.67 8.18
N PHE A 58 2.52 5.13 8.09
CA PHE A 58 1.89 4.45 9.23
C PHE A 58 2.66 3.19 9.64
N PHE A 59 3.08 2.40 8.65
CA PHE A 59 3.73 1.12 8.87
C PHE A 59 5.25 1.19 9.01
N ASP A 60 5.85 2.36 8.82
CA ASP A 60 7.30 2.57 8.77
C ASP A 60 7.96 1.63 7.75
N THR A 61 7.43 1.64 6.52
CA THR A 61 7.84 0.76 5.43
C THR A 61 7.95 1.54 4.11
N PRO A 62 8.77 1.11 3.14
CA PRO A 62 8.80 1.76 1.82
C PRO A 62 7.46 1.63 1.09
N TYR A 63 6.95 2.73 0.51
CA TYR A 63 5.67 2.75 -0.20
C TYR A 63 5.65 1.81 -1.42
N GLN A 64 6.81 1.53 -2.01
CA GLN A 64 6.97 0.63 -3.14
C GLN A 64 6.48 -0.79 -2.82
N MET A 65 6.54 -1.21 -1.55
CA MET A 65 6.03 -2.51 -1.12
C MET A 65 4.48 -2.60 -1.12
N LEU A 66 3.79 -1.45 -1.27
CA LEU A 66 2.33 -1.31 -1.24
C LEU A 66 1.72 -1.01 -2.61
N VAL A 67 2.53 -0.74 -3.63
CA VAL A 67 2.12 -0.48 -5.02
C VAL A 67 2.96 -1.33 -5.97
N GLU A 68 2.65 -2.63 -6.04
CA GLU A 68 3.43 -3.60 -6.82
C GLU A 68 3.29 -3.39 -8.34
N SER A 69 2.11 -3.05 -8.84
CA SER A 69 1.86 -2.93 -10.29
C SER A 69 2.56 -1.71 -10.90
N LYS A 70 2.46 -0.55 -10.25
CA LYS A 70 3.10 0.68 -10.71
C LYS A 70 4.62 0.66 -10.55
N TYR A 71 5.13 0.02 -9.51
CA TYR A 71 6.58 -0.11 -9.34
C TYR A 71 7.21 -0.91 -10.50
N LYS A 72 6.57 -2.01 -10.92
CA LYS A 72 7.03 -2.79 -12.10
C LYS A 72 6.98 -1.97 -13.38
N GLU A 73 5.95 -1.14 -13.57
CA GLU A 73 5.82 -0.28 -14.74
C GLU A 73 6.90 0.83 -14.78
N TYR A 74 7.18 1.49 -13.65
CA TYR A 74 8.26 2.47 -13.56
C TYR A 74 9.65 1.83 -13.70
N GLN A 75 9.85 0.65 -13.11
CA GLN A 75 11.10 -0.11 -13.25
C GLN A 75 11.34 -0.46 -14.73
N GLN A 76 10.31 -0.97 -15.43
CA GLN A 76 10.39 -1.23 -16.87
C GLN A 76 10.71 0.03 -17.68
N GLN A 77 10.09 1.18 -17.35
CA GLN A 77 10.38 2.43 -18.04
C GLN A 77 11.82 2.91 -17.83
N ILE A 78 12.38 2.74 -16.62
CA ILE A 78 13.77 3.10 -16.34
C ILE A 78 14.74 2.14 -17.04
N ASP A 79 14.49 0.84 -16.95
CA ASP A 79 15.31 -0.19 -17.58
C ASP A 79 15.30 -0.04 -19.12
N ASP A 80 14.16 0.33 -19.72
CA ASP A 80 14.03 0.61 -21.16
C ASP A 80 14.79 1.87 -21.60
N ILE A 81 14.98 2.85 -20.72
CA ILE A 81 15.77 4.06 -20.99
C ILE A 81 17.26 3.73 -20.95
N ASP A 82 17.71 2.94 -19.97
CA ASP A 82 19.12 2.54 -19.82
C ASP A 82 19.61 1.64 -20.96
N ILE A 83 18.74 0.86 -21.60
CA ILE A 83 19.11 0.03 -22.78
C ILE A 83 19.29 0.89 -24.06
N ARG A 84 18.84 2.15 -24.06
CA ARG A 84 18.88 3.04 -25.24
C ARG A 84 20.02 4.07 -25.24
N LEU A 85 20.89 4.05 -24.22
CA LEU A 85 22.12 4.86 -24.12
C LEU A 85 23.37 4.01 -24.40
#